data_AF-A0A0K3AXH2-F1
#
_entry.id   AF-A0A0K3AXH2-F1
#
_cell.length_a   1.000
_cell.length_b   1.000
_cell.length_c   1.000
_cell.angle_alpha   90.00
_cell.angle_beta   90.00
_cell.angle_gamma   90.00
#
_symmetry.space_group_name_H-M   'P 1'
#
loop_
_entity.id
_entity.type
_entity.pdbx_description
1 polymer ?
#
loop_
_entity_poly.entity_id
_entity_poly.type
_entity_poly.pdbx_seq_one_letter_code
_entity_poly.pdbx_strand_id
1 'polypeptide(L)' 'MALPQTSRTDSNVQRLAQARANQVTTEAAQQTRAARTVDDHATDQQDREMLMAMLGLEDGQANKGRARYLGPLN' A
#
# COMPACT_ATOMS: atom_id res chain seq x y z
N MET A 1 -48.58 -2.84 -6.10
CA MET A 1 -47.70 -3.98 -5.78
C MET A 1 -46.28 -3.61 -6.17
N ALA A 2 -45.40 -3.36 -5.20
CA ALA A 2 -44.00 -3.01 -5.44
C ALA A 2 -43.11 -4.19 -5.04
N LEU A 3 -42.27 -4.65 -5.97
CA LEU A 3 -41.31 -5.76 -5.83
C LEU A 3 -39.86 -5.19 -5.85
N PRO A 4 -38.85 -5.95 -5.41
CA PRO A 4 -38.00 -5.64 -4.26
C PRO A 4 -36.79 -4.75 -4.62
N GLN A 5 -36.71 -3.57 -3.99
CA GLN A 5 -35.55 -2.67 -4.11
C GLN A 5 -34.36 -3.11 -3.24
N THR A 6 -34.57 -4.01 -2.28
CA THR A 6 -33.58 -4.47 -1.31
C THR A 6 -32.49 -5.33 -1.96
N SER A 7 -32.87 -6.30 -2.79
CA SER A 7 -31.95 -7.28 -3.40
C SER A 7 -30.85 -6.66 -4.29
N ARG A 8 -31.16 -5.56 -4.98
CA ARG A 8 -30.17 -4.82 -5.81
C ARG A 8 -29.14 -4.08 -4.96
N THR A 9 -29.55 -3.59 -3.80
CA THR A 9 -28.69 -2.81 -2.90
C THR A 9 -27.70 -3.74 -2.20
N ASP A 10 -28.17 -4.88 -1.70
CA ASP A 10 -27.31 -5.95 -1.14
C ASP A 10 -26.26 -6.44 -2.16
N SER A 11 -26.67 -6.64 -3.41
CA SER A 11 -25.76 -7.05 -4.49
C SER A 11 -24.69 -6.00 -4.82
N ASN A 12 -24.98 -4.71 -4.64
CA ASN A 12 -24.02 -3.63 -4.86
C ASN A 12 -23.04 -3.50 -3.69
N VAL A 13 -23.53 -3.64 -2.46
CA VAL A 13 -22.70 -3.63 -1.24
C VAL A 13 -21.73 -4.82 -1.24
N GLN A 14 -22.20 -6.02 -1.60
CA GLN A 14 -21.35 -7.21 -1.74
C GLN A 14 -20.27 -7.02 -2.81
N ARG A 15 -20.62 -6.49 -3.99
CA ARG A 15 -19.63 -6.20 -5.05
C ARG A 15 -18.60 -5.17 -4.62
N LEU A 16 -18.99 -4.12 -3.90
CA LEU A 16 -18.07 -3.11 -3.40
C LEU A 16 -17.14 -3.68 -2.32
N ALA A 17 -17.68 -4.48 -1.40
CA ALA A 17 -16.88 -5.17 -0.38
C ALA A 17 -15.86 -6.12 -1.01
N GLN A 18 -16.27 -6.88 -2.03
CA GLN A 18 -15.37 -7.78 -2.75
C GLN A 18 -14.34 -7.04 -3.60
N ALA A 19 -14.71 -5.93 -4.25
CA ALA A 19 -13.75 -5.09 -4.96
C ALA A 19 -12.70 -4.50 -4.01
N ARG A 20 -13.09 -4.03 -2.82
CA ARG A 20 -12.16 -3.56 -1.79
C ARG A 20 -11.27 -4.67 -1.27
N ALA A 21 -11.81 -5.85 -0.99
CA ALA A 21 -11.02 -7.01 -0.57
C ALA A 21 -9.96 -7.37 -1.63
N ASN A 22 -10.36 -7.40 -2.90
CA ASN A 22 -9.46 -7.66 -4.02
C ASN A 22 -8.38 -6.57 -4.15
N GLN A 23 -8.74 -5.29 -3.98
CA GLN A 23 -7.78 -4.18 -3.97
C GLN A 23 -6.74 -4.36 -2.85
N VAL A 24 -7.19 -4.62 -1.61
CA VAL A 24 -6.29 -4.86 -0.47
C VAL A 24 -5.35 -6.03 -0.73
N THR A 25 -5.85 -7.15 -1.26
CA THR A 25 -4.99 -8.30 -1.59
C THR A 25 -3.98 -7.99 -2.69
N THR A 26 -4.35 -7.16 -3.66
CA THR A 26 -3.48 -6.78 -4.78
C THR A 26 -2.38 -5.84 -4.28
N GLU A 27 -2.72 -4.87 -3.45
CA GLU A 27 -1.78 -3.94 -2.83
C GLU A 27 -0.76 -4.67 -1.95
N ALA A 28 -1.22 -5.59 -1.09
CA ALA A 28 -0.32 -6.39 -0.25
C ALA A 28 0.63 -7.28 -1.08
N ALA A 29 0.13 -7.87 -2.16
CA ALA A 29 0.95 -8.67 -3.07
C ALA A 29 1.99 -7.80 -3.81
N GLN A 30 1.63 -6.57 -4.19
CA GLN A 30 2.55 -5.61 -4.81
C GLN A 30 3.64 -5.16 -3.84
N GLN A 31 3.29 -4.84 -2.59
CA GLN A 31 4.26 -4.49 -1.56
C GLN A 31 5.25 -5.62 -1.28
N THR A 32 4.74 -6.86 -1.17
CA THR A 32 5.58 -8.05 -0.97
C THR A 32 6.56 -8.25 -2.13
N ARG A 33 6.11 -8.06 -3.38
CA ARG A 33 6.98 -8.16 -4.56
C ARG A 33 8.03 -7.06 -4.59
N ALA A 34 7.64 -5.83 -4.29
CA ALA A 34 8.56 -4.70 -4.26
C ALA A 34 9.64 -4.88 -3.17
N ALA A 35 9.27 -5.37 -1.99
CA ALA A 35 10.21 -5.67 -0.91
C ALA A 35 11.23 -6.73 -1.33
N ARG A 36 10.78 -7.81 -1.97
CA ARG A 36 11.68 -8.83 -2.53
C ARG A 36 12.62 -8.28 -3.61
N THR A 37 12.11 -7.43 -4.50
CA THR A 37 12.97 -6.79 -5.51
C THR A 37 14.07 -5.97 -4.86
N VAL A 38 13.76 -5.24 -3.78
CA VAL A 38 14.78 -4.49 -3.02
C VAL A 38 15.78 -5.45 -2.37
N ASP A 39 15.31 -6.53 -1.74
CA ASP A 39 16.19 -7.54 -1.13
C ASP A 39 17.15 -8.18 -2.16
N ASP A 40 16.68 -8.41 -3.39
CA ASP A 40 17.48 -9.04 -4.46
C ASP A 40 18.52 -8.09 -5.09
N HIS A 41 18.28 -6.77 -5.06
CA HIS A 41 19.10 -5.77 -5.76
C HIS A 41 19.91 -4.87 -4.83
N ALA A 42 19.58 -4.81 -3.55
CA ALA A 42 20.33 -4.02 -2.59
C ALA A 42 21.76 -4.55 -2.47
N THR A 43 22.71 -3.64 -2.59
CA THR A 43 24.14 -3.96 -2.53
C THR A 43 24.66 -4.08 -1.11
N ASP A 44 24.03 -3.38 -0.16
CA ASP A 44 24.29 -3.45 1.27
C ASP A 44 23.03 -3.16 2.10
N GLN A 45 23.13 -3.32 3.41
CA GLN A 45 22.00 -3.13 4.34
C GLN A 45 21.48 -1.69 4.36
N GLN A 46 22.35 -0.69 4.18
CA GLN A 46 21.97 0.72 4.19
C GLN A 46 21.23 1.09 2.89
N ASP A 47 21.71 0.57 1.76
CA ASP A 47 21.07 0.66 0.44
C ASP A 47 19.67 0.05 0.46
N ARG A 48 19.54 -1.14 1.05
CA ARG A 48 18.25 -1.81 1.29
C ARG A 48 17.29 -0.92 2.09
N GLU A 49 17.73 -0.37 3.21
CA GLU A 49 16.91 0.49 4.08
C GLU A 49 16.46 1.77 3.35
N MET A 50 17.36 2.39 2.58
CA MET A 50 17.03 3.55 1.76
C MET A 50 15.95 3.23 0.72
N LEU A 51 16.09 2.12 0.00
CA LEU A 51 15.15 1.69 -1.03
C LEU A 51 13.78 1.31 -0.44
N MET A 52 13.76 0.60 0.69
CA MET A 52 12.52 0.30 1.43
C MET A 52 11.80 1.58 1.86
N ALA A 53 12.54 2.59 2.33
CA ALA A 53 11.99 3.88 2.73
C ALA A 53 11.42 4.69 1.55
N MET A 54 12.14 4.75 0.43
CA MET A 54 11.69 5.44 -0.78
C MET A 54 10.40 4.83 -1.37
N LEU A 55 10.24 3.51 -1.24
CA LEU A 55 9.07 2.78 -1.73
C LEU A 55 7.93 2.70 -0.68
N GLY A 56 8.15 3.21 0.54
CA GLY A 56 7.16 3.15 1.61
C GLY A 56 6.83 1.72 2.04
N LEU A 57 7.79 0.79 1.92
CA LEU A 57 7.64 -0.63 2.23
C LEU A 57 8.02 -0.96 3.68
N GLU A 58 8.30 0.06 4.48
CA GLU A 58 8.67 -0.11 5.88
C GLU A 58 7.47 -0.57 6.70
N ASP A 59 7.55 -1.80 7.22
CA ASP A 59 6.55 -2.37 8.14
C ASP A 59 6.39 -1.46 9.37
N GLY A 60 5.40 -0.57 9.34
CA GLY A 60 4.98 0.24 10.48
C GLY A 60 5.89 1.40 10.88
N GLN A 61 6.94 1.75 10.11
CA GLN A 61 7.87 2.86 10.44
C GLN A 61 7.72 4.13 9.60
N ALA A 62 6.67 4.25 8.77
CA ALA A 62 6.36 5.45 7.99
C ALA A 62 6.05 6.74 8.82
N ASN A 63 6.42 6.82 10.10
CA ASN A 63 6.22 8.00 10.94
C ASN A 63 7.48 8.47 11.74
N LYS A 64 8.67 7.94 11.49
CA LYS A 64 9.89 8.43 12.17
C LYS A 64 11.01 8.82 11.20
N GLY A 65 10.69 9.51 10.13
CA GLY A 65 11.73 9.89 9.18
C GLY A 65 11.30 10.86 8.10
N ARG A 66 10.27 11.68 8.32
CA ARG A 66 10.09 12.86 7.46
C ARG A 66 11.32 13.75 7.62
N ALA A 67 12.20 13.64 6.64
CA ALA A 67 13.31 14.53 6.37
C ALA A 67 12.89 15.99 6.63
N ARG A 68 13.32 16.55 7.76
CA ARG A 68 13.40 17.99 8.01
C ARG A 68 14.82 18.44 7.72
N TYR A 69 15.24 18.30 6.47
CA TYR A 69 16.43 19.00 5.97
C TYR A 69 16.10 19.64 4.63
N LEU A 70 15.04 20.47 4.61
CA LEU A 70 15.00 21.61 3.73
C LEU A 70 15.75 22.73 4.48
N GLY A 71 17.06 22.83 4.23
CA GLY A 71 17.80 24.04 4.57
C GLY A 71 17.20 25.24 3.85
N PRO A 72 17.37 26.47 4.35
CA PRO A 72 16.82 27.64 3.70
C PRO A 72 17.41 27.77 2.28
N LEU A 73 16.53 27.75 1.28
CA LEU A 73 16.84 28.29 -0.04
C LEU A 73 16.97 29.80 0.15
N ASN A 74 18.15 30.32 -0.20
CA ASN A 74 18.59 31.71 -0.04
C ASN A 74 17.49 32.77 -0.23
#